data_AF-A0A4Z1IUQ5-F1
#
_entry.id   AF-A0A4Z1IUQ5-F1
#
_cell.length_a   1.000
_cell.length_b   1.000
_cell.length_c   1.000
_cell.angle_alpha   90.00
_cell.angle_beta   90.00
_cell.angle_gamma   90.00
#
_symmetry.space_group_name_H-M   'P 1'
#
loop_
_entity.id
_entity.type
_entity.pdbx_description
1 polymer ?
#
loop_
_entity_poly.entity_id
_entity_poly.type
_entity_poly.pdbx_seq_one_letter_code
_entity_poly.pdbx_strand_id
1 'polypeptide(L)'
;MSTPDTSIFKPALIVVDLQEDFLPPNGSLAVTNGRDTIPIINSLLSLPFHLKVATKDWHPSNHTSFASNHAGKQPFADFTTITNPSNPSETYQTRLWPPHCIQDTLGSEFPFELDTTKFTQTILN
;
A
#
# COMPACT_ATOMS: atom_id res chain seq x y z
N MET A 1 -48.46 -8.14 -3.65
CA MET A 1 -47.39 -7.18 -3.98
C MET A 1 -46.15 -7.64 -3.24
N SER A 2 -45.18 -8.19 -3.95
CA SER A 2 -43.86 -8.54 -3.38
C SER A 2 -43.12 -7.24 -3.09
N THR A 3 -42.66 -7.08 -1.84
CA THR A 3 -41.76 -5.99 -1.44
C THR A 3 -40.49 -6.04 -2.30
N PRO A 4 -39.95 -4.90 -2.75
CA PRO A 4 -38.68 -4.90 -3.46
C PRO A 4 -37.60 -5.46 -2.54
N ASP A 5 -36.85 -6.43 -3.03
CA ASP A 5 -35.63 -6.91 -2.38
C ASP A 5 -34.62 -5.74 -2.37
N THR A 6 -34.60 -5.04 -1.24
CA THR A 6 -33.61 -3.99 -0.97
C THR A 6 -32.41 -4.70 -0.37
N SER A 7 -31.62 -5.38 -1.19
CA SER A 7 -30.29 -5.81 -0.74
C SER A 7 -29.58 -4.55 -0.24
N ILE A 8 -29.43 -4.43 1.07
CA ILE A 8 -28.86 -3.24 1.70
C ILE A 8 -27.47 -3.04 1.10
N PHE A 9 -27.25 -1.89 0.45
CA PHE A 9 -25.93 -1.53 -0.06
C PHE A 9 -24.94 -1.51 1.10
N LYS A 10 -23.88 -2.32 1.00
CA LYS A 10 -22.84 -2.46 2.02
C LYS A 10 -21.53 -1.85 1.50
N PRO A 11 -21.28 -0.56 1.74
CA PRO A 11 -20.05 0.09 1.26
C PRO A 11 -18.85 -0.32 2.11
N ALA A 12 -17.70 -0.42 1.46
CA ALA A 12 -16.41 -0.58 2.12
C ALA A 12 -15.47 0.59 1.77
N LEU A 13 -14.58 0.92 2.68
CA LEU A 13 -13.45 1.82 2.46
C LEU A 13 -12.17 1.00 2.54
N ILE A 14 -11.30 1.13 1.54
CA ILE A 14 -9.95 0.56 1.54
C ILE A 14 -8.96 1.72 1.52
N VAL A 15 -8.15 1.83 2.57
CA VAL A 15 -7.04 2.78 2.65
C VAL A 15 -5.78 2.04 2.22
N VAL A 16 -5.29 2.39 1.04
CA VAL A 16 -4.18 1.67 0.40
C VAL A 16 -2.87 2.34 0.77
N ASP A 17 -1.99 1.59 1.41
CA ASP A 17 -0.55 1.85 1.56
C ASP A 17 -0.20 3.27 2.05
N LEU A 18 -0.95 3.77 3.03
CA LEU A 18 -0.68 5.06 3.67
C LEU A 18 0.44 4.90 4.72
N GLN A 19 1.64 4.53 4.30
CA GLN A 19 2.78 4.20 5.17
C GLN A 19 3.85 5.29 5.17
N GLU A 20 4.67 5.36 6.22
CA GLU A 20 5.73 6.38 6.40
C GLU A 20 6.68 6.48 5.20
N ASP A 21 7.05 5.36 4.55
CA ASP A 21 7.94 5.39 3.39
C ASP A 21 7.35 6.07 2.16
N PHE A 22 6.03 6.18 2.07
CA PHE A 22 5.34 6.92 1.02
C PHE A 22 5.04 8.36 1.40
N LEU A 23 5.42 8.80 2.60
CA LEU A 23 5.03 10.11 3.12
C LEU A 23 6.23 11.03 3.32
N PRO A 24 6.12 12.32 2.95
CA PRO A 24 7.12 13.30 3.30
C PRO A 24 7.14 13.54 4.82
N PRO A 25 8.25 14.07 5.36
CA PRO A 25 9.48 14.44 4.65
C PRO A 25 10.51 13.32 4.53
N ASN A 26 10.31 12.20 5.24
CA ASN A 26 11.38 11.23 5.48
C ASN A 26 11.24 9.91 4.72
N GLY A 27 10.09 9.66 4.07
CA GLY A 27 9.84 8.40 3.41
C GLY A 27 10.80 8.11 2.25
N SER A 28 11.28 6.87 2.17
CA SER A 28 12.25 6.48 1.13
C SER A 28 11.69 6.52 -0.29
N LEU A 29 10.36 6.46 -0.42
CA LEU A 29 9.59 6.55 -1.67
C LEU A 29 8.48 7.61 -1.51
N ALA A 30 8.79 8.73 -0.85
CA ALA A 30 7.81 9.74 -0.51
C ALA A 30 7.07 10.32 -1.73
N VAL A 31 5.75 10.33 -1.66
CA VAL A 31 4.87 10.97 -2.63
C VAL A 31 4.62 12.41 -2.19
N THR A 32 4.87 13.36 -3.09
CA THR A 32 4.61 14.79 -2.85
C THR A 32 3.18 14.98 -2.33
N ASN A 33 3.05 15.71 -1.22
CA ASN A 33 1.78 16.02 -0.56
C ASN A 33 1.01 14.78 -0.05
N GLY A 34 1.64 13.60 0.05
CA GLY A 34 0.97 12.39 0.52
C GLY A 34 0.35 12.54 1.91
N ARG A 35 1.03 13.26 2.81
CA ARG A 35 0.57 13.50 4.19
C ARG A 35 -0.67 14.40 4.25
N ASP A 36 -0.91 15.22 3.23
CA ASP A 36 -2.08 16.12 3.15
C ASP A 36 -3.40 15.35 2.96
N THR A 37 -3.32 14.06 2.59
CA THR A 37 -4.50 13.19 2.43
C THR A 37 -5.06 12.69 3.77
N ILE A 38 -4.23 12.65 4.83
CA ILE A 38 -4.58 12.04 6.12
C ILE A 38 -5.85 12.67 6.75
N PRO A 39 -6.04 14.00 6.79
CA PRO A 39 -7.26 14.59 7.35
C PRO A 39 -8.54 14.15 6.63
N ILE A 40 -8.49 13.99 5.30
CA ILE A 40 -9.62 13.51 4.49
C ILE A 40 -9.87 12.03 4.78
N ILE A 41 -8.82 11.21 4.85
CA ILE A 41 -8.94 9.78 5.17
C ILE A 41 -9.56 9.59 6.55
N ASN A 42 -9.10 10.32 7.58
CA ASN A 42 -9.69 10.28 8.92
C ASN A 42 -11.18 10.70 8.94
N SER A 43 -11.55 11.68 8.10
CA SER A 43 -12.95 12.08 7.93
C SER A 43 -13.79 10.96 7.31
N LEU A 44 -13.27 10.29 6.27
CA LEU A 44 -13.91 9.12 5.65
C LEU A 44 -14.00 7.93 6.61
N LEU A 45 -12.98 7.69 7.43
CA LEU A 45 -12.98 6.66 8.46
C LEU A 45 -14.05 6.89 9.55
N SER A 46 -14.58 8.10 9.67
CA SER A 46 -15.69 8.41 10.57
C SER A 46 -17.07 8.08 9.99
N LEU A 47 -17.17 7.84 8.68
CA LEU A 47 -18.43 7.50 8.02
C LEU A 47 -18.84 6.03 8.27
N PRO A 48 -20.14 5.68 8.14
CA PRO A 48 -20.67 4.36 8.46
C PRO A 48 -20.43 3.33 7.34
N PHE A 49 -19.18 3.19 6.88
CA PHE A 49 -18.79 2.09 6.01
C PHE A 49 -18.98 0.76 6.74
N HIS A 50 -19.53 -0.24 6.05
CA HIS A 50 -19.71 -1.58 6.58
C HIS A 50 -18.36 -2.25 6.90
N LEU A 51 -17.33 -1.93 6.11
CA LEU A 51 -15.99 -2.44 6.27
C LEU A 51 -14.95 -1.33 6.02
N LYS A 52 -13.92 -1.25 6.87
CA LYS A 52 -12.80 -0.30 6.72
C LYS A 52 -11.51 -1.10 6.77
N VAL A 53 -10.87 -1.30 5.62
CA VAL A 53 -9.63 -2.08 5.52
C VAL A 53 -8.48 -1.15 5.23
N ALA A 54 -7.33 -1.42 5.82
CA ALA A 54 -6.07 -0.84 5.39
C ALA A 54 -5.18 -1.91 4.74
N THR A 55 -4.40 -1.54 3.74
CA THR A 55 -3.29 -2.37 3.26
C THR A 55 -1.96 -1.75 3.67
N LYS A 56 -0.97 -2.62 3.89
CA LYS A 56 0.44 -2.25 4.02
C LYS A 56 1.21 -3.02 2.95
N ASP A 57 1.97 -2.32 2.13
CA ASP A 57 3.07 -2.92 1.40
C ASP A 57 4.09 -3.46 2.43
N TRP A 58 4.57 -4.69 2.27
CA TRP A 58 5.25 -5.44 3.35
C TRP A 58 6.42 -6.29 2.82
N HIS A 59 7.42 -5.61 2.28
CA HIS A 59 8.50 -6.22 1.52
C HIS A 59 9.61 -6.85 2.38
N PRO A 60 10.10 -8.06 2.08
CA PRO A 60 11.38 -8.50 2.63
C PRO A 60 12.52 -7.61 2.12
N SER A 61 13.61 -7.49 2.87
CA SER A 61 14.74 -6.62 2.48
C SER A 61 15.39 -7.01 1.13
N ASN A 62 15.25 -8.27 0.72
CA ASN A 62 15.74 -8.79 -0.56
C ASN A 62 14.65 -8.82 -1.66
N HIS A 63 13.59 -8.02 -1.55
CA HIS A 63 12.49 -8.03 -2.51
C HIS A 63 12.95 -7.68 -3.94
N THR A 64 12.36 -8.35 -4.93
CA THR A 64 12.76 -8.23 -6.36
C THR A 64 12.48 -6.86 -6.96
N SER A 65 11.56 -6.08 -6.37
CA SER A 65 11.27 -4.72 -6.85
C SER A 65 12.36 -3.70 -6.50
N PHE A 66 13.28 -4.02 -5.59
CA PHE A 66 14.30 -3.07 -5.13
C PHE A 66 15.53 -3.05 -6.02
N ALA A 67 15.93 -1.87 -6.48
CA ALA A 67 17.12 -1.69 -7.32
C ALA A 67 18.41 -2.21 -6.66
N SER A 68 18.52 -2.09 -5.33
CA SER A 68 19.65 -2.59 -4.54
C SER A 68 19.88 -4.09 -4.66
N ASN A 69 18.87 -4.86 -5.06
CA ASN A 69 18.96 -6.31 -5.22
C ASN A 69 19.35 -6.72 -6.65
N HIS A 70 19.64 -5.76 -7.53
CA HIS A 70 20.09 -6.01 -8.90
C HIS A 70 21.40 -5.25 -9.18
N ALA A 71 22.46 -5.99 -9.50
CA ALA A 71 23.79 -5.42 -9.66
C ALA A 71 23.84 -4.32 -10.73
N GLY A 72 24.34 -3.14 -10.34
CA GLY A 72 24.52 -1.99 -11.23
C GLY A 72 23.24 -1.23 -11.59
N LYS A 73 22.09 -1.56 -11.01
CA LYS A 73 20.79 -0.97 -11.33
C LYS A 73 20.47 0.24 -10.45
N GLN A 74 19.72 1.19 -11.00
CA GLN A 74 19.33 2.44 -10.34
C GLN A 74 17.80 2.53 -10.14
N PRO A 75 17.34 2.98 -8.96
CA PRO A 75 15.92 3.17 -8.71
C PRO A 75 15.33 4.22 -9.65
N PHE A 76 14.05 4.10 -9.97
CA PHE A 76 13.28 4.97 -10.88
C PHE A 76 13.71 4.94 -12.35
N ALA A 77 14.87 4.40 -12.70
CA ALA A 77 15.39 4.39 -14.06
C ALA A 77 15.37 2.99 -14.69
N ASP A 78 15.82 2.00 -13.93
CA ASP A 78 15.99 0.65 -14.42
C ASP A 78 14.76 -0.24 -14.25
N PHE A 79 14.75 -1.32 -15.02
CA PHE A 79 13.73 -2.36 -14.99
C PHE A 79 14.36 -3.74 -14.76
N THR A 80 13.54 -4.66 -14.26
CA THR A 80 13.84 -6.09 -14.21
C THR A 80 12.66 -6.90 -14.75
N THR A 81 12.92 -8.12 -15.22
CA THR A 81 11.89 -9.06 -15.63
C THR A 81 11.61 -10.03 -14.49
N ILE A 82 10.38 -10.05 -14.01
CA ILE A 82 9.87 -11.04 -13.08
C ILE A 82 9.27 -12.18 -13.88
N THR A 83 9.66 -13.41 -13.57
CA THR A 83 9.01 -14.62 -14.08
C THR A 83 8.00 -15.10 -13.04
N ASN A 84 6.78 -15.41 -13.47
CA ASN A 84 5.75 -15.94 -12.57
C ASN A 84 6.23 -17.28 -11.99
N PRO A 85 6.36 -17.42 -10.65
CA PRO A 85 6.84 -18.66 -10.03
C PRO A 85 5.94 -19.87 -10.30
N SER A 86 4.66 -19.64 -10.56
CA SER A 86 3.65 -20.68 -10.84
C SER A 86 3.48 -20.97 -12.33
N ASN A 87 3.90 -20.05 -13.20
CA ASN A 87 3.86 -20.22 -14.65
C ASN A 87 5.08 -19.58 -15.33
N PRO A 88 6.17 -20.33 -15.56
CA PRO A 88 7.39 -19.78 -16.14
C PRO A 88 7.26 -19.19 -17.55
N SER A 89 6.14 -19.47 -18.25
CA SER A 89 5.85 -18.87 -19.56
C SER A 89 5.35 -17.43 -19.45
N GLU A 90 4.93 -17.00 -18.26
CA GLU A 90 4.48 -15.64 -17.99
C GLU A 90 5.60 -14.82 -17.37
N THR A 91 5.89 -13.69 -18.00
CA THR A 91 6.88 -12.72 -17.51
C THR A 91 6.31 -11.32 -17.49
N TYR A 92 6.74 -10.52 -16.54
CA TYR A 92 6.36 -9.12 -16.38
C TYR A 92 7.60 -8.25 -16.21
N GLN A 93 7.73 -7.19 -17.00
CA GLN A 93 8.75 -6.18 -16.73
C GLN A 93 8.24 -5.16 -15.72
N THR A 94 9.00 -4.97 -14.64
CA THR A 94 8.69 -4.00 -13.60
C THR A 94 9.81 -2.98 -13.45
N ARG A 95 9.43 -1.76 -13.06
CA ARG A 95 10.39 -0.72 -12.67
C ARG A 95 11.02 -1.08 -11.33
N LEU A 96 12.30 -0.78 -11.17
CA LEU A 96 13.01 -0.93 -9.91
C LEU A 96 12.86 0.34 -9.05
N TRP A 97 12.66 0.13 -7.76
CA TRP A 97 12.37 1.16 -6.76
C TRP A 97 13.49 1.24 -5.71
N PRO A 98 13.61 2.34 -4.95
CA PRO A 98 14.41 2.33 -3.73
C PRO A 98 13.85 1.30 -2.75
N PRO A 99 14.63 0.76 -1.80
CA PRO A 99 14.06 -0.04 -0.71
C PRO A 99 13.03 0.78 0.07
N HIS A 100 11.84 0.23 0.24
CA HIS A 100 10.71 0.87 0.92
C HIS A 100 9.85 -0.20 1.58
N CYS A 101 9.06 0.21 2.57
CA CYS A 101 8.09 -0.61 3.29
C CYS A 101 8.66 -1.97 3.70
N ILE A 102 9.92 -1.98 4.14
CA ILE A 102 10.56 -3.21 4.60
C ILE A 102 9.88 -3.68 5.88
N GLN A 103 9.61 -4.99 5.97
CA GLN A 103 8.97 -5.62 7.13
C GLN A 103 9.61 -5.17 8.44
N ASP A 104 8.77 -4.82 9.41
CA ASP A 104 9.15 -4.44 10.78
C ASP A 104 10.08 -3.21 10.88
N THR A 105 10.09 -2.34 9.88
CA THR A 105 10.81 -1.06 9.90
C THR A 105 9.86 0.11 10.10
N LEU A 106 10.38 1.26 10.55
CA LEU A 106 9.56 2.47 10.69
C LEU A 106 8.90 2.87 9.37
N GLY A 107 9.60 2.70 8.25
CA GLY A 107 9.10 3.07 6.92
C GLY A 107 7.86 2.28 6.50
N SER A 108 7.69 1.06 6.99
CA SER A 108 6.49 0.26 6.72
C SER A 108 5.34 0.54 7.67
N GLU A 109 5.48 1.38 8.70
CA GLU A 109 4.38 1.69 9.63
C GLU A 109 3.41 2.74 9.08
N PHE A 110 2.18 2.73 9.60
CA PHE A 110 1.24 3.84 9.37
C PHE A 110 1.73 5.10 10.11
N PRO A 111 1.48 6.30 9.56
CA PRO A 111 1.80 7.55 10.24
C PRO A 111 0.92 7.73 11.47
N PHE A 112 1.47 8.35 12.52
CA PHE A 112 0.76 8.51 13.81
C PHE A 112 -0.50 9.38 13.70
N GLU A 113 -0.59 10.22 12.66
CA GLU A 113 -1.74 11.08 12.38
C GLU A 113 -2.95 10.31 11.83
N LEU A 114 -2.76 9.09 11.31
CA LEU A 114 -3.85 8.24 10.81
C LEU A 114 -4.57 7.55 11.97
N ASP A 115 -5.90 7.67 12.04
CA ASP A 115 -6.71 7.01 13.06
C ASP A 115 -6.90 5.51 12.73
N THR A 116 -5.86 4.73 13.01
CA THR A 116 -5.82 3.28 12.75
C THR A 116 -6.84 2.49 13.58
N THR A 117 -7.36 3.07 14.68
CA THR A 117 -8.35 2.43 15.55
C THR A 117 -9.70 2.21 14.86
N LYS A 118 -9.94 2.87 13.73
CA LYS A 118 -11.16 2.75 12.93
C LYS A 118 -11.13 1.63 11.92
N PHE A 119 -9.97 1.02 11.67
CA PHE A 119 -9.88 -0.10 10.74
C PHE A 119 -10.49 -1.36 11.35
N THR A 120 -11.26 -2.07 10.53
CA THR A 120 -11.75 -3.41 10.81
C THR A 120 -10.63 -4.44 10.65
N GLN A 121 -9.76 -4.25 9.66
CA GLN A 121 -8.67 -5.16 9.37
C GLN A 121 -7.53 -4.43 8.67
N THR A 122 -6.31 -4.89 8.94
CA THR A 122 -5.11 -4.54 8.16
C THR A 122 -4.62 -5.79 7.42
N ILE A 123 -4.33 -5.64 6.14
CA ILE A 123 -3.77 -6.69 5.27
C ILE A 123 -2.34 -6.30 4.92
N LEU A 124 -1.41 -7.25 5.04
CA LEU A 124 -0.01 -7.08 4.65
C LEU A 124 0.16 -7.72 3.26
N ASN A 125 0.74 -6.98 2.31
CA ASN A 125 0.97 -7.39 0.93
C ASN A 125 2.46 -7.61 0.63
#